data_AF-A0A6F9WTN0-F1
#
_entry.id   AF-A0A6F9WTN0-F1
#
_cell.length_a   1.000
_cell.length_b   1.000
_cell.length_c   1.000
_cell.angle_alpha   90.00
_cell.angle_beta   90.00
_cell.angle_gamma   90.00
#
_symmetry.space_group_name_H-M   'P 1'
#
loop_
_entity.id
_entity.type
_entity.pdbx_description
1 polymer ?
#
loop_
_entity_poly.entity_id
_entity_poly.type
_entity_poly.pdbx_seq_one_letter_code
_entity_poly.pdbx_strand_id
1 'polypeptide(L)'
;MANNMSVIFSLIGTAIGGLIGYNTAVRVSDRKEMQKAAIDFHEAFLDALMSLDQKYYCRENPDPDENRIGKVYYILHRTFPQQIKAMLRFRLYLSADKREKFDEAWKEYCRYDVDGEPEYPFLEKYFENKWEARDTREYALENINRLLSFVENAHRSPFEIEMNG
;
A
#
# COMPACT_ATOMS: atom_id res chain seq x y z
N MET A 1 -47.35 -27.20 -28.72
CA MET A 1 -45.89 -26.99 -28.90
C MET A 1 -45.34 -25.75 -28.13
N ALA A 2 -46.04 -25.21 -27.13
CA ALA A 2 -45.59 -23.99 -26.42
C ALA A 2 -44.68 -24.24 -25.19
N ASN A 3 -44.68 -25.46 -24.62
CA ASN A 3 -44.02 -25.73 -23.34
C ASN A 3 -42.49 -25.90 -23.46
N ASN A 4 -41.98 -26.38 -24.60
CA ASN A 4 -40.55 -26.62 -24.76
C ASN A 4 -39.74 -25.32 -24.90
N MET A 5 -40.35 -24.26 -25.45
CA MET A 5 -39.66 -22.99 -25.69
C MET A 5 -39.48 -22.18 -24.40
N SER A 6 -40.49 -22.15 -23.53
CA SER A 6 -40.43 -21.47 -22.22
C SER A 6 -39.40 -22.08 -21.27
N VAL A 7 -39.27 -23.42 -21.27
CA VAL A 7 -38.27 -24.14 -20.45
C VAL A 7 -36.84 -23.81 -20.91
N ILE A 8 -36.61 -23.72 -22.22
CA ILE A 8 -35.30 -23.35 -22.78
C ILE A 8 -34.92 -21.91 -22.42
N PHE A 9 -35.85 -20.95 -22.53
CA PHE A 9 -35.58 -19.56 -22.13
C PHE A 9 -35.33 -19.42 -20.62
N SER A 10 -36.03 -20.16 -19.76
CA SER A 10 -35.77 -20.19 -18.33
C SER A 10 -34.39 -20.77 -18.01
N LEU A 11 -34.00 -21.86 -18.65
CA LEU A 11 -32.67 -22.49 -18.44
C LEU A 11 -31.52 -21.58 -18.86
N ILE A 12 -31.67 -20.89 -20.00
CA ILE A 12 -30.67 -19.92 -20.48
C ILE A 12 -30.61 -18.70 -19.53
N GLY A 13 -31.77 -18.20 -19.08
CA GLY A 13 -31.83 -17.09 -18.13
C GLY A 13 -31.17 -17.41 -16.77
N THR A 14 -31.40 -18.61 -16.23
CA THR A 14 -30.77 -19.07 -14.99
C THR A 14 -29.27 -19.29 -15.15
N ALA A 15 -28.81 -19.82 -16.29
CA ALA A 15 -27.39 -20.02 -16.56
C ALA A 15 -26.64 -18.68 -16.69
N ILE A 16 -27.22 -17.71 -17.41
CA ILE A 16 -26.65 -16.37 -17.56
C ILE A 16 -26.68 -15.62 -16.21
N GLY A 17 -27.79 -15.65 -15.48
CA GLY A 17 -27.91 -15.04 -14.15
C GLY A 17 -26.93 -15.63 -13.14
N GLY A 18 -26.73 -16.96 -13.16
CA GLY A 18 -25.75 -17.65 -12.34
C GLY A 18 -24.30 -17.26 -12.65
N LEU A 19 -23.95 -17.15 -13.94
CA LEU A 19 -22.62 -16.70 -14.38
C LEU A 19 -22.35 -15.24 -13.99
N ILE A 20 -23.32 -14.35 -14.19
CA ILE A 20 -23.20 -12.92 -13.81
C ILE A 20 -23.10 -12.79 -12.28
N GLY A 21 -23.91 -13.53 -11.53
CA GLY A 21 -23.88 -13.54 -10.07
C GLY A 21 -22.54 -14.06 -9.53
N TYR A 22 -22.03 -15.15 -10.08
CA TYR A 22 -20.73 -15.72 -9.72
C TYR A 22 -19.58 -14.75 -10.02
N ASN A 23 -19.53 -14.17 -11.23
CA ASN A 23 -18.49 -13.20 -11.60
C ASN A 23 -18.55 -11.94 -10.72
N THR A 24 -19.75 -11.49 -10.37
CA THR A 24 -19.93 -10.36 -9.44
C THR A 24 -19.43 -10.73 -8.03
N ALA A 25 -19.76 -11.92 -7.53
CA ALA A 25 -19.32 -12.38 -6.22
C ALA A 25 -17.79 -12.50 -6.11
N VAL A 26 -17.13 -13.06 -7.14
CA VAL A 26 -15.66 -13.15 -7.22
C VAL A 26 -15.04 -11.74 -7.19
N ARG A 27 -15.54 -10.81 -8.03
CA ARG A 27 -15.07 -9.42 -8.04
C ARG A 27 -15.24 -8.71 -6.69
N VAL A 28 -16.35 -8.95 -6.00
CA VAL A 28 -16.59 -8.38 -4.67
C VAL A 28 -15.64 -8.98 -3.63
N SER A 29 -15.36 -10.29 -3.70
CA SER A 29 -14.40 -10.95 -2.82
C SER A 29 -12.98 -10.40 -3.03
N ASP A 30 -12.53 -10.32 -4.28
CA ASP A 30 -11.22 -9.77 -4.63
C ASP A 30 -11.07 -8.32 -4.16
N ARG A 31 -12.14 -7.52 -4.29
CA ARG A 31 -12.17 -6.14 -3.79
C ARG A 31 -12.02 -6.06 -2.28
N LYS A 32 -12.68 -6.93 -1.52
CA LYS A 32 -12.57 -6.96 -0.06
C LYS A 32 -11.15 -7.33 0.39
N GLU A 33 -10.55 -8.34 -0.24
CA GLU A 33 -9.17 -8.73 0.04
C GLU A 33 -8.18 -7.63 -0.33
N MET A 34 -8.38 -6.96 -1.47
CA MET A 34 -7.59 -5.78 -1.84
C MET A 34 -7.71 -4.64 -0.82
N GLN A 35 -8.93 -4.31 -0.38
CA GLN A 35 -9.16 -3.27 0.63
C GLN A 35 -8.50 -3.62 1.96
N LYS A 36 -8.62 -4.88 2.39
CA LYS A 36 -7.96 -5.37 3.59
C LYS A 36 -6.44 -5.27 3.47
N ALA A 37 -5.85 -5.69 2.35
CA ALA A 37 -4.42 -5.57 2.12
C ALA A 37 -3.95 -4.10 2.11
N ALA A 38 -4.77 -3.18 1.60
CA ALA A 38 -4.51 -1.74 1.64
C ALA A 38 -4.51 -1.19 3.09
N ILE A 39 -5.49 -1.60 3.90
CA ILE A 39 -5.58 -1.24 5.32
C ILE A 39 -4.38 -1.82 6.09
N ASP A 40 -4.11 -3.12 5.95
CA ASP A 40 -2.97 -3.79 6.58
C ASP A 40 -1.64 -3.11 6.19
N PHE A 41 -1.51 -2.65 4.94
CA PHE A 41 -0.35 -1.90 4.48
C PHE A 41 -0.25 -0.53 5.15
N HIS A 42 -1.34 0.23 5.23
CA HIS A 42 -1.35 1.51 5.94
C HIS A 42 -1.03 1.33 7.44
N GLU A 43 -1.63 0.33 8.08
CA GLU A 43 -1.43 0.02 9.50
C GLU A 43 0.03 -0.30 9.83
N ALA A 44 0.74 -0.99 8.93
CA ALA A 44 2.15 -1.32 9.13
C ALA A 44 3.08 -0.08 9.27
N PHE A 45 2.61 1.10 8.83
CA PHE A 45 3.33 2.37 8.96
C PHE A 45 2.86 3.24 10.12
N LEU A 46 1.78 2.90 10.84
CA LEU A 46 1.22 3.76 11.90
C LEU A 46 2.22 4.04 13.01
N ASP A 47 2.92 3.03 13.51
CA ASP A 47 3.95 3.19 14.54
C ASP A 47 5.05 4.19 14.12
N ALA A 48 5.48 4.09 12.86
CA ALA A 48 6.49 4.99 12.30
C ALA A 48 5.93 6.42 12.16
N LEU A 49 4.71 6.57 11.65
CA LEU A 49 4.03 7.86 11.52
C LEU A 49 3.81 8.53 12.88
N MET A 50 3.32 7.80 13.88
CA MET A 50 3.11 8.33 15.24
C MET A 50 4.41 8.76 15.92
N SER A 51 5.53 8.13 15.53
CA SER A 51 6.86 8.42 16.10
C SER A 51 7.63 9.49 15.34
N LEU A 52 7.31 9.73 14.07
CA LEU A 52 8.05 10.65 13.19
C LEU A 52 7.27 11.91 12.85
N ASP A 53 5.95 11.84 12.72
CA ASP A 53 5.13 12.97 12.30
C ASP A 53 4.65 13.78 13.51
N GLN A 54 5.06 15.04 13.56
CA GLN A 54 4.75 15.94 14.66
C GLN A 54 3.24 16.12 14.87
N LYS A 55 2.43 15.97 13.82
CA LYS A 55 0.96 16.09 13.91
C LYS A 55 0.33 15.00 14.78
N TYR A 56 1.04 13.90 15.02
CA TYR A 56 0.58 12.77 15.82
C TYR A 56 1.25 12.66 17.18
N TYR A 57 2.14 13.59 17.56
CA TYR A 57 2.73 13.58 18.88
C TYR A 57 1.69 13.85 19.96
N CYS A 58 1.46 12.86 20.82
CA CYS A 58 0.66 13.02 22.04
C CYS A 58 1.45 13.66 23.20
N ARG A 59 2.64 14.23 22.96
CA ARG A 59 3.55 14.71 24.03
C ARG A 59 3.70 16.23 24.00
N GLU A 60 3.46 16.86 25.15
CA GLU A 60 3.53 18.32 25.36
C GLU A 60 4.94 18.92 25.23
N ASN A 61 6.00 18.11 25.11
CA ASN A 61 7.37 18.57 24.92
C ASN A 61 8.09 17.66 23.92
N PRO A 62 8.35 18.12 22.67
CA PRO A 62 9.17 17.36 21.73
C PRO A 62 10.60 17.29 22.26
N ASP A 63 11.18 16.09 22.26
CA ASP A 63 12.58 15.90 22.65
C ASP A 63 13.47 16.59 21.58
N PRO A 64 14.35 17.53 21.96
CA PRO A 64 15.16 18.30 21.02
C PRO A 64 16.09 17.43 20.15
N ASP A 65 16.32 16.17 20.54
CA ASP A 65 17.10 15.20 19.78
C ASP A 65 16.25 14.28 18.87
N GLU A 66 14.94 14.52 18.73
CA GLU A 66 14.08 13.67 17.90
C GLU A 66 14.40 13.72 16.39
N ASN A 67 15.11 14.75 15.93
CA ASN A 67 15.58 14.86 14.55
C ASN A 67 16.91 14.12 14.31
N ARG A 68 17.50 13.48 15.34
CA ARG A 68 18.74 12.74 15.15
C ARG A 68 18.51 11.56 14.21
N ILE A 69 19.31 11.52 13.15
CA ILE A 69 19.45 10.43 12.18
C ILE A 69 19.34 9.04 12.83
N GLY A 70 20.08 8.80 13.92
CA GLY A 70 20.04 7.52 14.64
C GLY A 70 18.67 7.15 15.23
N LYS A 71 17.87 8.14 15.64
CA LYS A 71 16.51 7.91 16.18
C LYS A 71 15.53 7.59 15.05
N VAL A 72 15.58 8.33 13.94
CA VAL A 72 14.73 8.07 12.76
C VAL A 72 15.01 6.67 12.20
N TYR A 73 16.28 6.34 11.99
CA TYR A 73 16.68 5.00 11.56
C TYR A 73 16.17 3.92 12.51
N TYR A 74 16.35 4.08 13.83
CA TYR A 74 15.90 3.11 14.82
C TYR A 74 14.39 2.88 14.78
N ILE A 75 13.59 3.97 14.66
CA ILE A 75 12.14 3.89 14.53
C ILE A 75 11.76 3.08 13.29
N LEU A 76 12.31 3.43 12.13
CA LEU A 76 12.01 2.76 10.87
C LEU A 76 12.44 1.29 10.89
N HIS A 77 13.66 1.02 11.34
CA HIS A 77 14.23 -0.33 11.46
C HIS A 77 13.36 -1.24 12.34
N ARG A 78 12.87 -0.73 13.48
CA ARG A 78 11.96 -1.48 14.37
C ARG A 78 10.69 -1.92 13.65
N THR A 79 10.14 -1.06 12.80
CA THR A 79 8.88 -1.29 12.06
C THR A 79 9.07 -1.95 10.70
N PHE A 80 10.30 -2.15 10.25
CA PHE A 80 10.57 -2.56 8.88
C PHE A 80 10.09 -3.97 8.51
N PRO A 81 10.22 -5.00 9.38
CA PRO A 81 9.74 -6.35 9.06
C PRO A 81 8.23 -6.42 8.79
N GLN A 82 7.41 -5.67 9.55
CA GLN A 82 5.96 -5.62 9.32
C GLN A 82 5.62 -4.87 8.03
N GLN A 83 6.37 -3.81 7.70
CA GLN A 83 6.20 -3.04 6.47
C GLN A 83 6.50 -3.90 5.24
N ILE A 84 7.60 -4.67 5.23
CA ILE A 84 7.92 -5.60 4.14
C ILE A 84 6.79 -6.62 3.95
N LYS A 85 6.32 -7.23 5.04
CA LYS A 85 5.26 -8.24 4.97
C LYS A 85 3.96 -7.68 4.40
N ALA A 86 3.58 -6.47 4.83
CA ALA A 86 2.38 -5.82 4.33
C ALA A 86 2.55 -5.35 2.87
N MET A 87 3.74 -4.85 2.51
CA MET A 87 4.12 -4.50 1.14
C MET A 87 3.93 -5.68 0.20
N LEU A 88 4.50 -6.85 0.53
CA LEU A 88 4.41 -8.04 -0.31
C LEU A 88 2.96 -8.48 -0.55
N ARG A 89 2.09 -8.32 0.45
CA ARG A 89 0.65 -8.64 0.35
C ARG A 89 -0.09 -7.63 -0.51
N PHE A 90 0.09 -6.34 -0.25
CA PHE A 90 -0.60 -5.28 -0.98
C PHE A 90 -0.22 -5.27 -2.48
N ARG A 91 1.06 -5.50 -2.78
CA ARG A 91 1.61 -5.56 -4.14
C ARG A 91 0.89 -6.57 -5.04
N LEU A 92 0.40 -7.69 -4.49
CA LEU A 92 -0.33 -8.72 -5.24
C LEU A 92 -1.63 -8.18 -5.87
N TYR A 93 -2.26 -7.20 -5.23
CA TYR A 93 -3.54 -6.62 -5.66
C TYR A 93 -3.38 -5.40 -6.56
N LEU A 94 -2.15 -4.92 -6.79
CA LEU A 94 -1.89 -3.83 -7.72
C LEU A 94 -1.91 -4.33 -9.17
N SER A 95 -2.50 -3.51 -10.06
CA SER A 95 -2.36 -3.68 -11.51
C SER A 95 -0.89 -3.55 -11.93
N ALA A 96 -0.52 -4.07 -13.10
CA ALA A 96 0.87 -4.04 -13.57
C ALA A 96 1.49 -2.62 -13.55
N ASP A 97 0.81 -1.63 -14.12
CA ASP A 97 1.26 -0.22 -14.13
C ASP A 97 1.42 0.37 -12.72
N LYS A 98 0.43 0.14 -11.83
CA LYS A 98 0.51 0.62 -10.44
C LYS A 98 1.61 -0.09 -9.66
N ARG A 99 1.82 -1.38 -9.92
CA ARG A 99 2.83 -2.21 -9.27
C ARG A 99 4.24 -1.73 -9.60
N GLU A 100 4.52 -1.40 -10.86
CA GLU A 100 5.82 -0.87 -11.27
C GLU A 100 6.15 0.44 -10.53
N LYS A 101 5.24 1.41 -10.55
CA LYS A 101 5.40 2.69 -9.83
C LYS A 101 5.53 2.50 -8.32
N PHE A 102 4.81 1.52 -7.77
CA PHE A 102 4.91 1.17 -6.36
C PHE A 102 6.26 0.55 -6.01
N ASP A 103 6.78 -0.34 -6.86
CA ASP A 103 8.10 -0.95 -6.69
C ASP A 103 9.22 0.09 -6.77
N GLU A 104 9.09 1.10 -7.64
CA GLU A 104 10.00 2.24 -7.68
C GLU A 104 9.95 3.05 -6.38
N ALA A 105 8.75 3.43 -5.90
CA ALA A 105 8.59 4.13 -4.63
C ALA A 105 9.14 3.31 -3.44
N TRP A 106 9.04 1.99 -3.50
CA TRP A 106 9.59 1.08 -2.49
C TRP A 106 11.13 1.04 -2.53
N LYS A 107 11.74 0.97 -3.72
CA LYS A 107 13.20 1.08 -3.90
C LYS A 107 13.75 2.44 -3.50
N GLU A 108 12.95 3.48 -3.65
CA GLU A 108 13.30 4.78 -3.08
C GLU A 108 13.25 4.68 -1.56
N TYR A 109 12.18 4.15 -0.95
CA TYR A 109 12.05 3.99 0.51
C TYR A 109 13.15 3.14 1.16
N CYS A 110 13.60 2.06 0.54
CA CYS A 110 14.70 1.23 1.03
C CYS A 110 15.67 0.87 -0.09
N ARG A 111 16.97 0.89 0.22
CA ARG A 111 18.00 0.47 -0.74
C ARG A 111 18.04 -1.04 -0.84
N TYR A 112 18.42 -1.53 -2.01
CA TYR A 112 18.81 -2.91 -2.27
C TYR A 112 20.26 -2.87 -2.69
N ASP A 113 21.07 -3.81 -2.24
CA ASP A 113 22.48 -3.83 -2.65
C ASP A 113 22.59 -4.25 -4.12
N VAL A 114 23.25 -3.43 -4.93
CA VAL A 114 23.64 -3.82 -6.30
C VAL A 114 25.05 -3.30 -6.61
N ASP A 115 26.03 -4.04 -6.10
CA ASP A 115 27.15 -4.61 -6.86
C ASP A 115 27.86 -5.61 -5.92
N GLY A 116 27.26 -6.81 -5.76
CA GLY A 116 27.92 -7.94 -5.08
C GLY A 116 27.47 -8.32 -3.66
N GLU A 117 26.15 -8.26 -3.39
CA GLU A 117 25.45 -8.78 -2.17
C GLU A 117 25.53 -7.93 -0.88
N PRO A 118 24.42 -7.85 -0.10
CA PRO A 118 23.37 -8.88 -0.02
C PRO A 118 21.95 -8.47 -0.50
N GLU A 119 21.19 -9.47 -0.93
CA GLU A 119 19.81 -9.45 -1.50
C GLU A 119 18.70 -8.79 -0.65
N TYR A 120 19.02 -8.15 0.48
CA TYR A 120 18.05 -7.69 1.46
C TYR A 120 17.83 -6.19 1.38
N PRO A 121 16.57 -5.71 1.50
CA PRO A 121 16.33 -4.29 1.57
C PRO A 121 16.88 -3.72 2.90
N PHE A 122 17.51 -2.55 2.86
CA PHE A 122 18.06 -1.87 4.04
C PHE A 122 17.74 -0.38 4.06
N LEU A 123 17.74 0.17 5.28
CA LEU A 123 17.33 1.54 5.59
C LEU A 123 18.52 2.46 5.85
N GLU A 124 19.74 2.06 5.49
CA GLU A 124 20.98 2.78 5.79
C GLU A 124 21.02 4.18 5.20
N LYS A 125 20.26 4.47 4.14
CA LYS A 125 20.09 5.85 3.64
C LYS A 125 19.52 6.82 4.71
N TYR A 126 18.78 6.30 5.70
CA TYR A 126 18.28 7.07 6.84
C TYR A 126 19.28 7.13 8.01
N PHE A 127 20.36 6.35 7.94
CA PHE A 127 21.53 6.43 8.81
C PHE A 127 22.64 7.32 8.22
N GLU A 128 22.75 7.36 6.89
CA GLU A 128 23.86 7.97 6.14
C GLU A 128 23.55 9.35 5.56
N ASN A 129 22.58 10.08 6.12
CA ASN A 129 22.26 11.45 5.68
C ASN A 129 23.32 12.48 6.14
N LYS A 130 24.57 12.21 5.76
CA LYS A 130 25.77 13.03 5.98
C LYS A 130 25.98 14.06 4.84
N TRP A 131 25.13 14.07 3.79
CA TRP A 131 25.51 14.72 2.52
C TRP A 131 24.51 15.69 1.85
N GLU A 132 23.30 15.96 2.38
CA GLU A 132 22.35 16.85 1.67
C GLU A 132 21.69 17.97 2.50
N ALA A 133 22.05 18.17 3.77
CA ALA A 133 21.42 19.17 4.66
C ALA A 133 19.88 19.06 4.80
N ARG A 134 19.29 17.97 4.30
CA ARG A 134 17.86 17.69 4.37
C ARG A 134 17.49 17.06 5.71
N ASP A 135 16.37 17.47 6.29
CA ASP A 135 15.84 16.85 7.51
C ASP A 135 15.50 15.38 7.23
N THR A 136 16.16 14.47 7.95
CA THR A 136 16.01 13.02 7.74
C THR A 136 14.62 12.52 8.13
N ARG A 137 13.96 13.16 9.10
CA ARG A 137 12.57 12.88 9.44
C ARG A 137 11.65 13.28 8.30
N GLU A 138 11.82 14.50 7.76
CA GLU A 138 11.01 14.98 6.64
C GLU A 138 11.17 14.06 5.43
N TYR A 139 12.40 13.68 5.12
CA TYR A 139 12.69 12.73 4.05
C TYR A 139 12.06 11.35 4.27
N ALA A 140 12.09 10.84 5.51
CA ALA A 140 11.42 9.58 5.85
C ALA A 140 9.90 9.69 5.64
N LEU A 141 9.28 10.77 6.14
CA LEU A 141 7.85 11.02 6.01
C LEU A 141 7.42 11.17 4.55
N GLU A 142 8.19 11.86 3.72
CA GLU A 142 7.91 11.97 2.27
C GLU A 142 7.84 10.59 1.62
N ASN A 143 8.83 9.73 1.87
CA ASN A 143 8.85 8.39 1.29
C ASN A 143 7.68 7.53 1.80
N ILE A 144 7.36 7.60 3.10
CA ILE A 144 6.20 6.91 3.67
C ILE A 144 4.90 7.40 3.00
N ASN A 145 4.71 8.71 2.90
CA ASN A 145 3.51 9.30 2.29
C ASN A 145 3.38 8.92 0.81
N ARG A 146 4.51 8.88 0.07
CA ARG A 146 4.52 8.42 -1.32
C ARG A 146 4.04 6.98 -1.43
N LEU A 147 4.49 6.08 -0.55
CA LEU A 147 4.00 4.70 -0.50
C LEU A 147 2.50 4.62 -0.15
N LEU A 148 2.04 5.40 0.83
CA LEU A 148 0.65 5.38 1.28
C LEU A 148 -0.32 5.98 0.25
N SER A 149 0.15 6.83 -0.67
CA SER A 149 -0.68 7.35 -1.78
C SER A 149 -1.26 6.25 -2.68
N PHE A 150 -0.62 5.08 -2.74
CA PHE A 150 -1.14 3.93 -3.49
C PHE A 150 -2.36 3.30 -2.82
N VAL A 151 -2.51 3.44 -1.51
CA VAL A 151 -3.70 3.00 -0.75
C VAL A 151 -4.88 3.93 -1.03
N GLU A 152 -4.69 5.25 -0.98
CA GLU A 152 -5.75 6.22 -1.27
C GLU A 152 -6.32 6.04 -2.69
N ASN A 153 -5.46 5.71 -3.65
CA ASN A 153 -5.83 5.40 -5.03
C ASN A 153 -6.41 3.98 -5.21
N ALA A 154 -6.29 3.10 -4.22
CA ALA A 154 -6.94 1.80 -4.18
C ALA A 154 -8.38 1.89 -3.63
N HIS A 155 -8.70 2.95 -2.88
CA HIS A 155 -10.03 3.18 -2.32
C HIS A 155 -11.03 3.82 -3.30
N ARG A 156 -10.59 4.41 -4.41
CA ARG A 156 -11.48 5.02 -5.41
C ARG A 156 -12.34 3.95 -6.10
N SER A 157 -13.65 4.19 -6.10
CA SER A 157 -14.61 3.31 -6.75
C SER A 157 -14.51 3.47 -8.27
N PRO A 158 -14.52 2.40 -9.08
CA PRO A 158 -14.64 2.56 -10.54
C PRO A 158 -15.96 3.22 -10.96
N PHE A 159 -16.96 3.25 -10.07
CA PHE A 159 -18.22 3.98 -10.25
C PHE A 159 -18.09 5.50 -10.03
N GLU A 160 -16.93 6.00 -9.59
CA GLU A 160 -16.65 7.45 -9.48
C GLU A 160 -16.00 8.03 -10.75
N ILE A 161 -15.70 7.21 -11.76
CA ILE A 161 -15.04 7.66 -13.00
C ILE A 161 -16.04 8.23 -14.03
N GLU A 162 -17.36 8.05 -13.84
CA GLU A 162 -18.38 8.57 -14.76
C GLU A 162 -19.31 9.59 -14.08
N MET A 163 -18.76 10.70 -13.58
CA MET A 163 -19.59 11.83 -13.15
C MET A 163 -18.98 13.22 -13.42
N ASN A 164 -17.95 13.31 -14.26
CA ASN A 164 -17.56 14.59 -14.87
C ASN A 164 -17.46 14.35 -16.38
N GLY A 165 -18.43 14.92 -17.11
CA GLY A 165 -18.58 14.79 -18.56
C GLY A 165 -17.60 15.62 -19.37
#